data_AF-W4GRM1-F1
#
_entry.id   AF-W4GRM1-F1
#
_cell.length_a   1.000
_cell.length_b   1.000
_cell.length_c   1.000
_cell.angle_alpha   90.00
_cell.angle_beta   90.00
_cell.angle_gamma   90.00
#
_symmetry.space_group_name_H-M   'P 1'
#
loop_
_entity.id
_entity.type
_entity.pdbx_description
1 polymer ?
#
loop_
_entity_poly.entity_id
_entity_poly.type
_entity_poly.pdbx_seq_one_letter_code
_entity_poly.pdbx_strand_id
1 'polypeptide(L)'
;MQETKRLKSRAIYIKPMLTEDSTRARLDFAKSFVRLLPSGNHAFVDMNEYIHVDEKWFYLTKVKRKFYVYDDEEMALRAAKSKQFITKVMFLAALVQPRFDHTKKAYFDGKVGVWHFVVVQPAK
;
A
#
# COMPACT_ATOMS: atom_id res chain seq x y z
N MET A 1 -28.84 -38.18 -7.97
CA MET A 1 -27.41 -37.91 -8.20
C MET A 1 -26.99 -36.89 -7.14
N GLN A 2 -26.26 -37.32 -6.10
CA GLN A 2 -25.88 -36.41 -4.99
C GLN A 2 -24.82 -35.43 -5.49
N GLU A 3 -25.04 -34.13 -5.29
CA GLU A 3 -24.05 -33.10 -5.62
C GLU A 3 -22.75 -33.34 -4.84
N THR A 4 -21.67 -33.62 -5.58
CA THR A 4 -20.35 -33.81 -5.00
C THR A 4 -19.88 -32.46 -4.46
N LYS A 5 -19.85 -32.29 -3.13
CA LYS A 5 -19.38 -31.05 -2.50
C LYS A 5 -17.94 -30.77 -2.93
N ARG A 6 -17.77 -29.78 -3.80
CA ARG A 6 -16.46 -29.39 -4.34
C ARG A 6 -15.73 -28.51 -3.33
N LEU A 7 -14.65 -29.02 -2.76
CA LEU A 7 -13.76 -28.25 -1.89
C LEU A 7 -13.20 -27.05 -2.67
N LYS A 8 -13.44 -25.84 -2.16
CA LYS A 8 -12.92 -24.58 -2.70
C LYS A 8 -11.94 -23.98 -1.70
N SER A 9 -10.71 -23.71 -2.16
CA SER A 9 -9.75 -22.94 -1.36
C SER A 9 -10.24 -21.49 -1.20
N ARG A 10 -10.24 -20.98 0.03
CA ARG A 10 -10.51 -19.57 0.35
C ARG A 10 -9.41 -19.06 1.28
N ALA A 11 -8.93 -17.85 1.03
CA ALA A 11 -8.03 -17.14 1.92
C ALA A 11 -8.79 -16.01 2.63
N ILE A 12 -8.56 -15.85 3.92
CA ILE A 12 -9.09 -14.75 4.74
C ILE A 12 -7.90 -14.06 5.39
N TYR A 13 -7.88 -12.74 5.36
CA TYR A 13 -6.87 -11.92 6.02
C TYR A 13 -7.41 -11.43 7.37
N ILE A 14 -6.53 -11.39 8.37
CA ILE A 14 -6.83 -10.72 9.63
C ILE A 14 -6.98 -9.23 9.34
N LYS A 15 -8.12 -8.66 9.74
CA LYS A 15 -8.38 -7.23 9.65
C LYS A 15 -8.19 -6.61 11.05
N PRO A 16 -7.68 -5.38 11.15
CA PRO A 16 -7.68 -4.65 12.41
C PRO A 16 -9.10 -4.54 12.96
N MET A 17 -9.28 -4.81 14.24
CA MET A 17 -10.55 -4.58 14.93
C MET A 17 -10.70 -3.07 15.17
N LEU A 18 -11.80 -2.50 14.69
CA LEU A 18 -12.12 -1.09 14.92
C LEU A 18 -13.05 -0.99 16.13
N THR A 19 -12.71 -0.10 17.05
CA THR A 19 -13.63 0.34 18.11
C THR A 19 -14.69 1.28 17.52
N GLU A 20 -15.80 1.47 18.22
CA GLU A 20 -16.83 2.44 17.81
C GLU A 20 -16.26 3.84 17.65
N ASP A 21 -15.39 4.27 18.56
CA ASP A 21 -14.74 5.58 18.51
C ASP A 21 -13.81 5.73 17.30
N SER A 22 -13.01 4.70 17.00
CA SER A 22 -12.16 4.72 15.81
C SER A 22 -12.98 4.74 14.51
N THR A 23 -14.16 4.11 14.53
CA THR A 23 -15.09 4.12 13.40
C THR A 23 -15.69 5.51 13.22
N ARG A 24 -16.15 6.14 14.32
CA ARG A 24 -16.68 7.51 14.31
C ARG A 24 -15.65 8.50 13.81
N ALA A 25 -14.43 8.47 14.35
CA ALA A 25 -13.34 9.36 13.93
C ALA A 25 -13.01 9.23 12.44
N ARG A 26 -13.01 8.00 11.90
CA ARG A 26 -12.78 7.76 10.46
C ARG A 26 -13.91 8.30 9.59
N LEU A 27 -15.16 8.18 10.04
CA LEU A 27 -16.32 8.72 9.33
C LEU A 27 -16.31 10.25 9.34
N ASP A 28 -16.02 10.86 10.48
CA ASP A 28 -15.94 12.32 10.60
C ASP A 28 -14.80 12.89 9.75
N PHE A 29 -13.64 12.21 9.73
CA PHE A 29 -12.56 12.53 8.81
C PHE A 29 -13.03 12.45 7.35
N ALA A 30 -13.67 11.35 6.93
CA ALA A 30 -14.15 11.20 5.56
C ALA A 30 -15.20 12.26 5.18
N LYS A 31 -16.12 12.59 6.09
CA LYS A 31 -17.13 13.65 5.89
C LYS A 31 -16.51 15.02 5.68
N SER A 32 -15.37 15.32 6.29
CA SER A 32 -14.68 16.60 6.10
C SER A 32 -14.23 16.85 4.65
N PHE A 33 -14.12 15.79 3.84
CA PHE A 33 -13.80 15.87 2.41
C PHE A 33 -15.04 15.90 1.51
N VAL A 34 -16.26 15.90 2.04
CA VAL A 34 -17.50 15.91 1.25
C VAL A 34 -18.10 17.31 1.24
N ARG A 35 -18.45 17.82 0.07
CA ARG A 35 -19.12 19.11 -0.14
C ARG A 35 -20.48 18.91 -0.81
N LEU A 36 -21.45 19.72 -0.41
CA LEU A 36 -22.75 19.83 -1.08
C LEU A 36 -22.61 20.76 -2.30
N LEU A 37 -23.05 20.29 -3.45
CA LEU A 37 -23.08 21.07 -4.69
C LEU A 37 -24.39 21.86 -4.78
N PRO A 38 -24.41 22.95 -5.57
CA PRO A 38 -25.63 23.70 -5.87
C PRO A 38 -26.77 22.85 -6.45
N SER A 39 -26.44 21.71 -7.09
CA SER A 39 -27.41 20.74 -7.60
C SER A 39 -28.07 19.86 -6.53
N GLY A 40 -27.71 20.03 -5.25
CA GLY A 40 -28.18 19.20 -4.13
C GLY A 40 -27.42 17.88 -3.97
N ASN A 41 -26.52 17.55 -4.89
CA ASN A 41 -25.68 16.36 -4.81
C ASN A 41 -24.44 16.58 -3.94
N HIS A 42 -23.83 15.51 -3.43
CA HIS A 42 -22.57 15.56 -2.71
C HIS A 42 -21.41 15.17 -3.64
N ALA A 43 -20.26 15.83 -3.53
CA ALA A 43 -19.02 15.37 -4.13
C ALA A 43 -17.86 15.49 -3.16
N PHE A 44 -16.82 14.70 -3.43
CA PHE A 44 -15.55 14.85 -2.73
C PHE A 44 -14.82 16.10 -3.21
N VAL A 45 -14.02 16.69 -2.33
CA VAL A 45 -13.05 17.73 -2.72
C VAL A 45 -12.04 17.15 -3.71
N ASP A 46 -11.50 18.00 -4.59
CA ASP A 46 -10.65 17.58 -5.71
C ASP A 46 -9.25 17.09 -5.31
N MET A 47 -8.91 17.19 -4.02
CA MET A 47 -7.62 16.85 -3.39
C MET A 47 -6.36 17.39 -4.10
N ASN A 48 -6.48 18.38 -4.97
CA ASN A 48 -5.37 18.90 -5.79
C ASN A 48 -4.29 19.65 -4.97
N GLU A 49 -4.61 20.01 -3.73
CA GLU A 49 -3.73 20.70 -2.78
C GLU A 49 -3.12 19.75 -1.73
N TYR A 50 -3.36 18.45 -1.84
CA TYR A 50 -2.88 17.46 -0.88
C TYR A 50 -1.67 16.69 -1.42
N ILE A 51 -0.66 16.56 -0.57
CA ILE A 51 0.48 15.67 -0.78
C ILE A 51 0.31 14.50 0.19
N HIS A 52 0.09 13.31 -0.35
CA HIS A 52 0.04 12.07 0.42
C HIS A 52 1.46 11.57 0.66
N VAL A 53 1.81 11.39 1.92
CA VAL A 53 3.11 10.91 2.35
C VAL A 53 2.94 9.62 3.12
N ASP A 54 3.71 8.59 2.79
CA ASP A 54 3.69 7.31 3.49
C ASP A 54 5.10 6.73 3.63
N GLU A 55 5.31 5.97 4.69
CA GLU A 55 6.53 5.21 4.93
C GLU A 55 6.31 3.73 4.65
N LYS A 56 7.22 3.13 3.88
CA LYS A 56 7.14 1.71 3.55
C LYS A 56 8.47 0.99 3.73
N TRP A 57 8.44 -0.12 4.44
CA TRP A 57 9.54 -1.08 4.50
C TRP A 57 9.54 -2.00 3.27
N PHE A 58 10.66 -1.98 2.55
CA PHE A 58 10.94 -2.92 1.47
C PHE A 58 11.97 -3.95 1.94
N TYR A 59 11.64 -5.22 1.74
CA TYR A 59 12.54 -6.32 2.04
C TYR A 59 13.39 -6.63 0.81
N LEU A 60 14.70 -6.77 1.00
CA LEU A 60 15.64 -7.14 -0.07
C LEU A 60 15.22 -8.44 -0.78
N THR A 61 14.57 -9.35 -0.05
CA THR A 61 14.03 -10.57 -0.61
C THR A 61 12.77 -11.03 0.11
N LYS A 62 11.87 -11.70 -0.61
CA LYS A 62 10.66 -12.31 -0.02
C LYS A 62 11.03 -13.56 0.75
N VAL A 63 10.31 -13.77 1.86
CA VAL A 63 10.38 -14.99 2.68
C VAL A 63 10.05 -16.22 1.85
N LYS A 64 8.91 -16.18 1.14
CA LYS A 64 8.50 -17.22 0.19
C LYS A 64 8.58 -16.62 -1.21
N ARG A 65 9.47 -17.15 -2.04
CA ARG A 65 9.60 -16.79 -3.46
C ARG A 65 9.38 -18.06 -4.27
N LYS A 66 8.60 -17.94 -5.35
CA LYS A 66 8.38 -19.04 -6.29
C LYS A 66 9.50 -18.98 -7.33
N PHE A 67 10.22 -20.08 -7.49
CA PHE A 67 11.19 -20.28 -8.57
C PHE A 67 10.61 -21.32 -9.53
N TYR A 68 10.89 -21.16 -10.81
CA TYR A 68 10.67 -22.19 -11.82
C TYR A 68 12.06 -22.72 -12.15
N VAL A 69 12.24 -24.02 -12.02
CA VAL A 69 13.52 -24.73 -12.14
C VAL A 69 13.21 -25.98 -12.97
N TYR A 70 14.10 -26.35 -13.88
CA TYR A 70 13.95 -27.61 -14.63
C TYR A 70 14.21 -28.81 -13.70
N ASP A 71 13.72 -29.99 -14.07
CA ASP A 71 13.79 -31.17 -13.20
C ASP A 71 15.23 -31.63 -12.92
N ASP A 72 16.18 -31.27 -13.78
CA ASP A 72 17.61 -31.56 -13.69
C ASP A 72 18.44 -30.43 -13.07
N GLU A 73 17.82 -29.31 -12.70
CA GLU A 73 18.50 -28.17 -12.09
C GLU A 73 18.36 -28.17 -10.55
N GLU A 74 19.45 -27.85 -9.85
CA GLU A 74 19.41 -27.67 -8.40
C GLU A 74 18.83 -26.31 -8.01
N MET A 75 17.86 -26.31 -7.08
CA MET A 75 17.28 -25.08 -6.56
C MET A 75 18.29 -24.32 -5.68
N ALA A 76 18.47 -23.03 -5.96
CA ALA A 76 19.37 -22.18 -5.17
C ALA A 76 19.05 -22.21 -3.67
N LEU A 77 20.07 -22.55 -2.85
CA LEU A 77 19.95 -22.54 -1.40
C LEU A 77 19.72 -21.12 -0.89
N ARG A 78 18.60 -20.93 -0.18
CA ARG A 78 18.25 -19.66 0.49
C ARG A 78 17.97 -19.91 1.96
N ALA A 79 18.98 -19.69 2.80
CA ALA A 79 18.88 -19.84 4.24
C ALA A 79 19.06 -18.49 4.95
N ALA A 80 18.26 -18.24 5.98
CA ALA A 80 18.43 -17.14 6.94
C ALA A 80 17.95 -17.62 8.31
N LYS A 81 18.59 -17.15 9.40
CA LYS A 81 18.24 -17.58 10.77
C LYS A 81 16.79 -17.28 11.16
N SER A 82 16.26 -16.13 10.74
CA SER A 82 14.84 -15.77 10.90
C SER A 82 14.43 -14.72 9.87
N LYS A 83 13.12 -14.50 9.71
CA LYS A 83 12.58 -13.44 8.82
C LYS A 83 13.02 -12.03 9.23
N GLN A 84 13.34 -11.83 10.51
CA GLN A 84 13.75 -10.52 11.03
C GLN A 84 15.16 -10.12 10.57
N PHE A 85 16.00 -11.10 10.20
CA PHE A 85 17.35 -10.85 9.67
C PHE A 85 17.36 -10.54 8.17
N ILE A 86 16.21 -10.54 7.49
CA ILE A 86 16.15 -10.10 6.10
C ILE A 86 16.36 -8.59 6.06
N THR A 87 17.39 -8.14 5.35
CA THR A 87 17.67 -6.71 5.14
C THR A 87 16.42 -6.00 4.65
N LYS A 88 16.00 -4.97 5.38
CA LYS A 88 14.87 -4.12 5.06
C LYS A 88 15.34 -2.67 4.96
N VAL A 89 14.83 -1.96 3.97
CA VAL A 89 15.10 -0.53 3.75
C VAL A 89 13.77 0.21 3.82
N MET A 90 13.71 1.28 4.59
CA MET A 90 12.53 2.14 4.67
C MET A 90 12.60 3.20 3.60
N PHE A 91 11.48 3.44 2.94
CA PHE A 91 11.34 4.52 1.98
C PHE A 91 10.19 5.42 2.41
N LEU A 92 10.42 6.72 2.34
CA LEU A 92 9.39 7.75 2.37
C LEU A 92 8.98 8.05 0.93
N ALA A 93 7.69 7.95 0.61
CA ALA A 93 7.17 8.30 -0.69
C ALA A 93 6.15 9.44 -0.56
N ALA A 94 6.27 10.45 -1.42
CA ALA A 94 5.32 11.54 -1.52
C ALA A 94 4.65 11.51 -2.90
N LEU A 95 3.32 11.46 -2.91
CA LEU A 95 2.48 11.41 -4.09
C LEU A 95 1.40 12.49 -4.03
N VAL A 96 1.04 13.03 -5.18
CA VAL A 96 -0.10 13.92 -5.37
C VAL A 96 -1.02 13.33 -6.43
N GLN A 97 -2.21 13.90 -6.57
CA GLN A 97 -3.13 13.53 -7.63
C GLN A 97 -2.53 13.79 -9.02
N PRO A 98 -2.50 12.77 -9.92
CA PRO A 98 -2.07 12.97 -11.30
C PRO A 98 -2.96 14.01 -11.99
N ARG A 99 -2.35 15.04 -12.57
CA ARG A 99 -3.08 16.16 -13.19
C ARG A 99 -2.36 16.69 -14.41
N PHE A 100 -3.13 17.28 -15.32
CA PHE A 100 -2.58 17.93 -16.49
C PHE A 100 -1.92 19.27 -16.11
N ASP A 101 -0.68 19.48 -16.53
CA ASP A 101 0.03 20.74 -16.40
C ASP A 101 -0.16 21.56 -17.67
N HIS A 102 -0.97 22.62 -17.59
CA HIS A 102 -1.24 23.53 -18.72
C HIS A 102 0.00 24.29 -19.19
N THR A 103 0.99 24.51 -18.32
CA THR A 103 2.23 25.23 -18.65
C THR A 103 3.13 24.34 -19.49
N LYS A 104 3.30 23.08 -19.07
CA LYS A 104 4.13 22.10 -19.77
C LYS A 104 3.40 21.35 -20.89
N LYS A 105 2.08 21.56 -21.02
CA LYS A 105 1.17 20.82 -21.92
C LYS A 105 1.36 19.31 -21.79
N ALA A 106 1.55 18.83 -20.57
CA ALA A 106 1.90 17.44 -20.28
C ALA A 106 1.17 16.94 -19.03
N TYR A 107 0.96 15.63 -18.94
CA TYR A 107 0.35 15.03 -17.75
C TYR A 107 1.43 14.80 -16.68
N PHE A 108 1.23 15.35 -15.49
CA PHE A 108 2.04 15.01 -14.34
C PHE A 108 1.51 13.72 -13.71
N ASP A 109 2.40 12.75 -13.49
CA ASP A 109 2.05 11.42 -12.98
C ASP A 109 1.83 11.38 -11.46
N GLY A 110 1.92 12.53 -10.80
CA GLY A 110 1.69 12.68 -9.36
C GLY A 110 2.88 12.25 -8.50
N LYS A 111 4.01 11.86 -9.07
CA LYS A 111 5.18 11.44 -8.28
C LYS A 111 6.01 12.65 -7.87
N VAL A 112 6.03 12.96 -6.58
CA VAL A 112 6.86 14.04 -6.04
C VAL A 112 8.27 13.51 -5.76
N GLY A 113 8.38 12.37 -5.10
CA GLY A 113 9.66 11.76 -4.81
C GLY A 113 9.57 10.52 -3.93
N VAL A 114 10.68 9.79 -3.92
CA VAL A 114 10.88 8.60 -3.08
C VAL A 114 12.29 8.68 -2.50
N TRP A 115 12.38 8.65 -1.18
CA TRP A 115 13.65 8.78 -0.45
C TRP A 115 13.86 7.58 0.46
N HIS A 116 15.02 6.94 0.34
CA HIS A 116 15.46 5.93 1.30
C HIS A 116 15.95 6.55 2.61
N PHE A 117 15.65 5.90 3.72
CA PHE A 117 16.36 6.15 4.99
C PHE A 117 17.64 5.33 5.01
N VAL A 118 18.78 6.01 4.92
CA VAL A 118 20.11 5.38 4.88
C VAL A 118 20.70 5.25 6.28
N VAL A 119 20.29 6.13 7.20
CA VAL A 119 20.85 6.20 8.56
C VAL A 119 19.97 5.43 9.52
N VAL A 120 20.55 4.43 10.19
CA VAL A 120 19.91 3.73 11.30
C VAL A 120 20.15 4.54 12.56
N GLN A 121 19.09 5.12 13.13
CA GLN A 121 19.14 5.80 14.42
C GLN A 121 18.37 5.00 15.48
N PRO A 122 18.86 4.90 16.72
CA PRO A 122 18.08 4.36 17.83
C PRO A 122 16.86 5.27 18.09
N ALA A 123 15.75 4.69 18.54
CA ALA A 123 14.58 5.46 18.96
C ALA A 123 14.97 6.37 20.15
N LYS A 124 14.50 7.61 20.12
CA LYS A 124 14.76 8.62 21.16
C LYS A 124 13.70 8.54 22.26
#